data_AF-A0AA41AK68-F1
#
_entry.id   AF-A0AA41AK68-F1
#
_cell.length_a   1.000
_cell.length_b   1.000
_cell.length_c   1.000
_cell.angle_alpha   90.00
_cell.angle_beta   90.00
_cell.angle_gamma   90.00
#
_symmetry.space_group_name_H-M   'P 1'
#
loop_
_entity.id
_entity.type
_entity.pdbx_description
1 polymer ?
#
loop_
_entity_poly.entity_id
_entity_poly.type
_entity_poly.pdbx_seq_one_letter_code
_entity_poly.pdbx_strand_id
1 'polypeptide(L)'
;MRLIRARVENYRSVIDSGEFDIESLKTILVGPNESGKTVLLRALQQLNRPDGVEGFDALRDYPRSKYNEITTKQVSPEDVTVVTGYFELENDDKALIPVEYHQCA
;
A
#
# COMPACT_ATOMS: atom_id res chain seq x y z
N MET A 1 -7.56 10.60 -10.11
CA MET A 1 -7.93 9.62 -9.06
C MET A 1 -7.14 9.97 -7.82
N ARG A 2 -7.76 9.98 -6.64
CA ARG A 2 -7.11 10.39 -5.39
C ARG A 2 -7.14 9.28 -4.36
N LEU A 3 -5.99 8.96 -3.75
CA LEU A 3 -5.91 7.99 -2.66
C LEU A 3 -6.55 8.58 -1.38
N ILE A 4 -7.52 7.87 -0.81
CA ILE A 4 -8.28 8.33 0.38
C ILE A 4 -8.08 7.46 1.61
N ARG A 5 -7.67 6.21 1.43
CA ARG A 5 -7.38 5.26 2.50
C ARG A 5 -6.38 4.24 2.00
N ALA A 6 -5.58 3.71 2.90
CA ALA A 6 -4.68 2.62 2.57
C ALA A 6 -4.49 1.66 3.75
N ARG A 7 -3.95 0.48 3.42
CA ARG A 7 -3.48 -0.52 4.38
C ARG A 7 -2.20 -1.14 3.84
N VAL A 8 -1.21 -1.30 4.71
CA VAL A 8 0.07 -1.94 4.40
C VAL A 8 0.23 -3.16 5.28
N GLU A 9 0.48 -4.31 4.67
CA GLU A 9 0.59 -5.60 5.33
C GLU A 9 1.86 -6.32 4.89
N ASN A 10 2.42 -7.12 5.79
CA ASN A 10 3.54 -8.01 5.51
C ASN A 10 4.70 -7.35 4.72
N TYR A 11 5.15 -6.17 5.18
CA TYR A 11 6.24 -5.42 4.55
C TYR A 11 7.26 -4.90 5.56
N ARG A 12 8.44 -5.53 5.57
CA ARG A 12 9.59 -5.24 6.42
C ARG A 12 9.20 -5.23 7.91
N SER A 13 9.20 -4.06 8.53
CA SER A 13 8.82 -3.87 9.93
C SER A 13 7.31 -3.73 10.13
N VAL A 14 6.52 -3.57 9.06
CA VAL A 14 5.06 -3.47 9.13
C VAL A 14 4.47 -4.87 8.98
N ILE A 15 3.86 -5.37 10.06
CA ILE A 15 3.08 -6.60 10.01
C ILE A 15 1.70 -6.31 9.44
N ASP A 16 1.03 -5.31 10.00
CA ASP A 16 -0.24 -4.76 9.55
C ASP A 16 -0.34 -3.33 10.08
N SER A 17 -0.57 -2.35 9.21
CA SER A 17 -0.80 -0.96 9.62
C SER A 17 -2.22 -0.73 10.15
N GLY A 18 -3.14 -1.66 9.92
CA GLY A 18 -4.56 -1.37 9.88
C GLY A 18 -4.91 -0.46 8.70
N GLU A 19 -6.19 -0.24 8.48
CA GLU A 19 -6.64 0.81 7.55
C GLU A 19 -6.42 2.18 8.18
N PHE A 20 -5.90 3.11 7.39
CA PHE A 20 -5.77 4.51 7.79
C PHE A 20 -6.24 5.43 6.65
N ASP A 21 -6.94 6.49 7.04
CA ASP A 21 -7.42 7.51 6.11
C ASP A 21 -6.27 8.45 5.71
N ILE A 22 -6.36 8.97 4.48
CA ILE A 22 -5.46 9.98 3.94
C ILE A 22 -6.25 11.28 3.82
N GLU A 23 -5.83 12.29 4.58
CA GLU A 23 -6.45 13.61 4.54
C GLU A 23 -6.27 14.28 3.18
N SER A 24 -7.31 15.01 2.76
CA SER A 24 -7.35 15.71 1.47
C SER A 24 -6.28 16.80 1.33
N LEU A 25 -5.90 17.46 2.44
CA LEU A 25 -4.92 18.53 2.43
C LEU A 25 -3.51 18.04 2.75
N LYS A 26 -3.31 17.44 3.94
CA LYS A 26 -1.99 17.03 4.40
C LYS A 26 -2.09 15.94 5.45
N THR A 27 -1.57 14.75 5.13
CA THR A 27 -1.37 13.68 6.11
C THR A 27 0.03 13.76 6.70
N ILE A 28 0.17 13.69 8.03
CA ILE A 28 1.46 13.78 8.74
C ILE A 28 1.73 12.46 9.47
N LEU A 29 2.83 11.79 9.13
CA LEU A 29 3.28 10.59 9.83
C LEU A 29 4.28 10.96 10.93
N VAL A 30 3.91 10.73 12.18
CA VAL A 30 4.77 10.97 13.36
C VAL A 30 5.10 9.68 14.09
N GLY A 31 6.26 9.63 14.72
CA GLY A 31 6.69 8.49 15.52
C GLY A 31 8.21 8.46 15.72
N PRO A 32 8.72 7.61 16.63
CA PRO A 32 10.16 7.47 16.87
C PRO A 32 10.96 7.08 15.63
N ASN A 33 12.29 7.21 15.69
CA ASN A 33 13.14 6.63 14.67
C ASN A 33 12.88 5.11 14.55
N GLU A 34 13.01 4.58 13.34
CA GLU A 34 12.81 3.15 13.05
C GLU A 34 11.38 2.62 13.28
N SER A 35 10.41 3.50 13.56
CA SER A 35 9.00 3.13 13.73
C SER A 35 8.28 2.69 12.45
N GLY A 36 8.98 2.54 11.31
CA GLY A 36 8.39 2.10 10.05
C GLY A 36 7.76 3.20 9.16
N LYS A 37 7.88 4.49 9.48
CA LYS A 37 7.30 5.58 8.64
C LYS A 37 7.78 5.54 7.18
N THR A 38 9.10 5.44 6.98
CA THR A 38 9.70 5.34 5.64
C THR A 38 9.31 4.05 4.93
N VAL A 39 9.15 2.95 5.69
CA VAL A 39 8.72 1.66 5.16
C VAL A 39 7.29 1.75 4.64
N LEU A 40 6.39 2.37 5.40
CA LEU A 40 5.00 2.59 5.00
C LEU A 40 4.91 3.43 3.71
N LEU A 41 5.67 4.53 3.62
CA LEU A 41 5.71 5.35 2.39
C LEU A 41 6.25 4.58 1.16
N ARG A 42 7.24 3.69 1.37
CA ARG A 42 7.76 2.83 0.29
C ARG A 42 6.74 1.80 -0.18
N ALA A 43 5.94 1.23 0.72
CA ALA A 43 4.83 0.35 0.34
C ALA A 43 3.79 1.13 -0.48
N LEU A 44 3.36 2.30 -0.02
CA LEU A 44 2.42 3.16 -0.73
C LEU A 44 2.90 3.55 -2.13
N GLN A 45 4.20 3.82 -2.30
CA GLN A 45 4.78 4.15 -3.61
C GLN A 45 4.54 3.04 -4.66
N GLN A 46 4.40 1.78 -4.24
CA GLN A 46 4.21 0.66 -5.15
C GLN A 46 2.80 0.62 -5.77
N LEU A 47 1.82 1.33 -5.21
CA LEU A 47 0.49 1.50 -5.83
C LEU A 47 0.56 2.21 -7.18
N ASN A 48 1.51 3.13 -7.33
CA ASN A 48 1.82 3.79 -8.59
C ASN A 48 3.34 3.92 -8.73
N ARG A 49 3.99 2.78 -8.96
CA ARG A 49 5.44 2.64 -8.96
C ARG A 49 6.09 3.47 -10.09
N PRO A 50 6.93 4.48 -9.77
CA PRO A 50 7.66 5.25 -10.78
C PRO A 50 8.75 4.43 -11.48
N ASP A 51 9.21 4.93 -12.64
CA ASP A 51 10.35 4.35 -13.34
C ASP A 51 11.61 4.37 -12.46
N GLY A 52 12.40 3.29 -12.55
CA GLY A 52 13.63 3.12 -11.77
C GLY A 52 13.42 2.68 -10.32
N VAL A 53 12.18 2.49 -9.86
CA VAL A 53 11.89 1.90 -8.54
C VAL A 53 11.71 0.39 -8.69
N GLU A 54 12.51 -0.37 -7.93
CA GLU A 54 12.38 -1.83 -7.88
C GLU A 54 11.02 -2.24 -7.29
N GLY A 55 10.49 -3.38 -7.76
CA GLY A 55 9.31 -4.01 -7.16
C GLY A 55 9.64 -4.69 -5.83
N PHE A 56 8.70 -5.46 -5.31
CA PHE A 56 8.92 -6.21 -4.07
C PHE A 56 9.92 -7.35 -4.25
N ASP A 57 10.81 -7.50 -3.28
CA ASP A 57 11.70 -8.66 -3.13
C ASP A 57 11.34 -9.41 -1.85
N ALA A 58 10.71 -10.57 -1.96
CA ALA A 58 10.26 -11.37 -0.82
C ALA A 58 11.39 -11.70 0.19
N LEU A 59 12.63 -11.86 -0.27
CA LEU A 59 13.75 -12.16 0.62
C LEU A 59 14.11 -10.96 1.52
N ARG A 60 13.95 -9.73 0.99
CA ARG A 60 14.33 -8.47 1.65
C ARG A 60 13.16 -7.76 2.32
N ASP A 61 11.99 -7.87 1.71
CA ASP A 61 10.82 -7.05 2.02
C ASP A 61 9.76 -7.81 2.81
N TYR A 62 9.74 -9.14 2.83
CA TYR A 62 8.81 -9.87 3.68
C TYR A 62 9.28 -9.83 5.16
N PRO A 63 8.37 -9.71 6.14
CA PRO A 63 8.76 -9.62 7.55
C PRO A 63 9.62 -10.80 7.97
N ARG A 64 10.81 -10.50 8.51
CA ARG A 64 11.79 -11.54 8.81
C ARG A 64 11.28 -12.55 9.85
N SER A 65 10.43 -12.09 10.77
CA SER A 65 9.76 -12.95 11.77
C SER A 65 8.80 -13.97 11.16
N LYS A 66 8.25 -13.69 9.96
CA LYS A 66 7.33 -14.56 9.23
C LYS A 66 7.98 -15.33 8.09
N TYR A 67 9.25 -15.06 7.76
CA TYR A 67 9.91 -15.61 6.56
C TYR A 67 9.90 -17.15 6.48
N ASN A 68 9.79 -17.84 7.62
CA ASN A 68 9.61 -19.29 7.65
C ASN A 68 8.33 -19.77 6.94
N GLU A 69 7.28 -18.96 6.89
CA GLU A 69 6.04 -19.27 6.18
C GLU A 69 6.29 -19.44 4.67
N ILE A 70 7.19 -18.62 4.10
CA ILE A 70 7.62 -18.72 2.70
C ILE A 70 8.53 -19.94 2.49
N THR A 71 9.54 -20.14 3.35
CA THR A 71 10.50 -21.25 3.16
C THR A 71 9.86 -22.62 3.34
N THR A 72 8.82 -22.71 4.18
CA THR A 72 8.03 -23.93 4.39
C THR A 72 6.86 -24.08 3.41
N LYS A 73 6.74 -23.16 2.43
CA LYS A 73 5.69 -23.14 1.40
C LYS A 73 4.26 -23.06 1.95
N GLN A 74 4.08 -22.48 3.13
CA GLN A 74 2.75 -22.17 3.68
C GLN A 74 2.13 -20.95 2.98
N VAL A 75 2.97 -20.02 2.55
CA VAL A 75 2.57 -18.80 1.84
C VAL A 75 3.43 -18.66 0.58
N SER A 76 2.80 -18.45 -0.57
CA SER A 76 3.51 -18.04 -1.78
C SER A 76 3.69 -16.52 -1.76
N PRO A 77 4.90 -15.98 -2.02
CA PRO A 77 5.12 -14.53 -2.05
C PRO A 77 4.23 -13.78 -3.03
N GLU A 78 3.82 -14.42 -4.13
CA GLU A 78 2.96 -13.83 -5.16
C GLU A 78 1.51 -13.63 -4.71
N ASP A 79 1.07 -14.36 -3.67
CA ASP A 79 -0.26 -14.26 -3.09
C ASP A 79 -0.33 -13.23 -1.94
N VAL A 80 0.80 -12.61 -1.59
CA VAL A 80 0.86 -11.64 -0.49
C VAL A 80 0.53 -10.25 -0.98
N THR A 81 -0.63 -9.74 -0.59
CA THR A 81 -0.95 -8.31 -0.74
C THR A 81 -0.12 -7.49 0.24
N VAL A 82 0.78 -6.67 -0.29
CA VAL A 82 1.61 -5.77 0.52
C VAL A 82 0.93 -4.44 0.80
N VAL A 83 0.22 -3.90 -0.19
CA VAL A 83 -0.42 -2.59 -0.09
C VAL A 83 -1.78 -2.61 -0.77
N THR A 84 -2.79 -2.14 -0.05
CA THR A 84 -4.15 -1.91 -0.55
C THR A 84 -4.41 -0.42 -0.51
N GLY A 85 -4.83 0.16 -1.64
CA GLY A 85 -5.19 1.57 -1.74
C GLY A 85 -6.64 1.72 -2.19
N TYR A 86 -7.39 2.58 -1.49
CA TYR A 86 -8.74 2.96 -1.86
C TYR A 86 -8.70 4.35 -2.50
N PHE A 87 -9.22 4.45 -3.72
CA PHE A 87 -9.18 5.68 -4.50
C PHE A 87 -10.58 6.22 -4.72
N GLU A 88 -10.69 7.54 -4.64
CA GLU A 88 -11.87 8.29 -5.05
C GLU A 88 -11.64 8.88 -6.45
N LEU A 89 -12.65 8.78 -7.32
CA LEU A 89 -12.65 9.43 -8.62
C LEU A 89 -12.88 10.92 -8.46
N GLU A 90 -11.99 11.71 -9.05
CA GLU A 90 -12.11 13.16 -9.16
C GLU A 90 -12.98 13.52 -10.37
N ASN A 91 -13.42 14.77 -10.45
CA ASN A 91 -14.33 15.22 -11.52
C ASN A 91 -13.75 14.98 -12.92
N ASP A 92 -12.44 15.18 -13.08
CA ASP A 92 -11.75 14.94 -14.34
C ASP A 92 -11.69 13.45 -14.70
N ASP A 93 -11.58 12.55 -13.72
CA ASP A 93 -11.67 11.10 -13.96
C ASP A 93 -13.09 10.71 -14.37
N LYS A 94 -14.11 11.27 -13.71
CA LYS A 94 -15.52 11.01 -13.99
C LYS A 94 -15.87 11.41 -15.42
N ALA A 95 -15.30 12.50 -15.93
CA ALA A 95 -15.50 12.94 -17.31
C ALA A 95 -15.03 11.92 -18.36
N LEU A 96 -14.14 10.98 -18.00
CA LEU A 96 -13.61 9.94 -18.89
C LEU A 96 -14.43 8.65 -18.89
N ILE A 97 -15.44 8.52 -18.01
CA ILE A 97 -16.27 7.32 -17.89
C ILE A 97 -17.76 7.64 -18.08
N PRO A 98 -18.59 6.66 -18.49
CA PRO A 98 -20.03 6.87 -18.64
C PRO A 98 -20.70 7.35 -17.34
N VAL A 99 -21.73 8.19 -17.48
CA VAL A 99 -22.43 8.85 -16.37
C VAL A 99 -23.02 7.85 -15.37
N GLU A 100 -23.41 6.66 -15.82
CA GLU A 100 -23.91 5.58 -14.95
C GLU A 100 -22.90 5.14 -13.88
N TYR A 101 -21.59 5.33 -14.12
CA TYR A 101 -20.52 4.95 -13.20
C TYR A 101 -20.03 6.11 -12.32
N HIS A 102 -20.65 7.30 -12.42
CA HIS A 102 -20.23 8.47 -11.64
C HIS A 102 -20.59 8.38 -10.16
N GLN A 103 -21.53 7.51 -9.82
CA GLN A 103 -22.07 7.31 -8.47
C GLN A 103 -22.00 5.84 -8.02
N CYS A 104 -20.93 5.13 -8.35
CA CYS A 104 -20.67 3.83 -7.72
C CYS A 104 -20.41 4.06 -6.22
N ALA A 105 -21.38 3.64 -5.40
CA ALA A 105 -21.32 3.64 -3.94
C ALA A 105 -20.65 2.38 -3.41
#